data_AF-A0AAU0RZ64-F1
#
_entry.id   AF-A0AAU0RZ64-F1
#
_cell.length_a   1.000
_cell.length_b   1.000
_cell.length_c   1.000
_cell.angle_alpha   90.00
_cell.angle_beta   90.00
_cell.angle_gamma   90.00
#
_symmetry.space_group_name_H-M   'P 1'
#
loop_
_entity.id
_entity.type
_entity.pdbx_description
1 polymer ?
#
loop_
_entity_poly.entity_id
_entity_poly.type
_entity_poly.pdbx_seq_one_letter_code
_entity_poly.pdbx_strand_id
1 'polypeptide(L)'
;MTKKPNPERVDSTNPEWSAKDFAKARQASDVLPYLFGKAQVKEMLQPKRGRPKSGITKEHVNLRLDPEVLAQFRASGPGWQTRMNEVLADWLKTHTPNEVKV
;
A
#
# COMPACT_ATOMS: atom_id res chain seq x y z
N MET A 1 -5.74 8.33 -9.05
CA MET A 1 -5.29 9.67 -9.48
C MET A 1 -3.97 9.52 -10.22
N THR A 2 -3.97 9.72 -11.53
CA THR A 2 -2.77 9.70 -12.37
C THR A 2 -2.01 10.99 -12.09
N LYS A 3 -0.90 10.93 -11.34
CA LYS A 3 -0.06 12.12 -11.15
C LYS A 3 0.48 12.53 -12.52
N LYS A 4 0.12 13.73 -12.99
CA LYS A 4 0.73 14.32 -14.19
C LYS A 4 2.24 14.47 -13.92
N PRO A 5 3.12 14.11 -14.87
CA PRO A 5 4.56 14.30 -14.72
C PRO A 5 4.86 15.78 -14.45
N ASN A 6 5.76 16.06 -13.49
CA ASN A 6 6.18 17.43 -13.21
C ASN A 6 7.09 17.92 -14.35
N PRO A 7 6.72 18.98 -15.10
CA PRO A 7 7.48 19.45 -16.26
C PRO A 7 8.90 19.96 -15.92
N GLU A 8 9.16 20.36 -14.68
CA GLU A 8 10.49 20.83 -14.25
C GLU A 8 11.52 19.71 -14.04
N ARG A 9 11.09 18.44 -14.12
CA ARG A 9 11.97 17.27 -14.04
C ARG A 9 12.39 16.71 -15.39
N VAL A 10 12.02 17.38 -16.49
CA VAL A 10 12.44 16.95 -17.82
C VAL A 10 13.91 17.30 -17.99
N ASP A 11 14.76 16.27 -17.96
CA ASP A 11 16.18 16.41 -18.26
C ASP A 11 16.34 16.73 -19.74
N SER A 12 16.73 17.97 -20.04
CA SER A 12 16.96 18.45 -21.43
C SER A 12 18.00 17.64 -22.22
N THR A 13 18.85 16.88 -21.52
CA THR A 13 19.89 16.03 -22.14
C THR A 13 19.41 14.61 -22.41
N ASN A 14 18.26 14.21 -21.85
CA ASN A 14 17.66 12.90 -22.04
C ASN A 14 16.42 13.01 -22.93
N PRO A 15 16.57 12.86 -24.26
CA PRO A 15 15.44 12.99 -25.19
C PRO A 15 14.35 11.95 -24.89
N GLU A 16 13.11 12.28 -25.24
CA GLU A 16 12.00 11.34 -25.13
C GLU A 16 12.25 10.11 -26.00
N TRP A 17 11.92 8.92 -25.48
CA TRP A 17 12.01 7.69 -26.25
C TRP A 17 10.99 7.71 -27.39
N SER A 18 11.49 7.57 -28.62
CA SER A 18 10.64 7.48 -29.82
C SER A 18 10.14 6.04 -30.03
N ALA A 19 9.16 5.88 -30.92
CA ALA A 19 8.67 4.55 -31.31
C ALA A 19 9.79 3.63 -31.85
N LYS A 20 10.84 4.21 -32.46
CA LYS A 20 12.01 3.47 -32.95
C LYS A 20 12.90 2.94 -31.81
N ASP A 21 12.93 3.65 -30.69
CA ASP A 21 13.70 3.25 -29.50
C ASP A 21 12.99 2.10 -28.77
N PHE A 22 11.67 2.19 -28.63
CA PHE A 22 10.86 1.08 -28.11
C PHE A 22 10.95 -0.18 -28.98
N ALA A 23 11.01 -0.03 -30.31
CA ALA A 23 11.18 -1.18 -31.22
C ALA A 23 12.52 -1.91 -31.03
N LYS A 24 13.55 -1.23 -30.49
CA LYS A 24 14.86 -1.81 -30.18
C LYS A 24 14.99 -2.28 -28.73
N ALA A 25 13.99 -2.01 -27.89
CA ALA A 25 14.03 -2.38 -26.48
C ALA A 25 14.02 -3.91 -26.32
N ARG A 26 14.86 -4.42 -25.43
CA ARG A 26 14.97 -5.85 -25.11
C ARG A 26 14.67 -6.08 -23.64
N GLN A 27 14.24 -7.28 -23.28
CA GLN A 27 13.96 -7.60 -21.88
C GLN A 27 15.23 -7.49 -21.03
N ALA A 28 15.06 -7.00 -19.80
CA ALA A 28 16.15 -6.88 -18.85
C ALA A 28 16.79 -8.26 -18.53
N SER A 29 16.00 -9.33 -18.51
CA SER A 29 16.49 -10.71 -18.38
C SER A 29 17.48 -11.10 -19.45
N ASP A 30 17.33 -10.57 -20.66
CA ASP A 30 18.15 -10.93 -21.80
C ASP A 30 19.39 -10.05 -21.88
N VAL A 31 19.27 -8.76 -21.54
CA VAL A 31 20.38 -7.80 -21.69
C VAL A 31 21.29 -7.78 -20.46
N LEU A 32 20.72 -7.80 -19.26
CA LEU A 32 21.49 -7.62 -18.02
C LEU A 32 22.58 -8.69 -17.81
N PRO A 33 22.43 -9.98 -18.19
CA PRO A 33 23.50 -10.97 -18.04
C PRO A 33 24.77 -10.69 -18.84
N TYR A 34 24.68 -9.88 -19.90
CA TYR A 34 25.84 -9.44 -20.68
C TYR A 34 26.53 -8.23 -20.05
N LEU A 35 25.78 -7.41 -19.31
CA LEU A 35 26.27 -6.19 -18.66
C LEU A 35 26.76 -6.44 -17.22
N PHE A 36 26.12 -7.39 -16.54
CA PHE A 36 26.34 -7.75 -15.16
C PHE A 36 26.52 -9.26 -15.05
N GLY A 37 27.34 -9.73 -14.12
CA GLY A 37 27.53 -11.16 -13.90
C GLY A 37 26.21 -11.89 -13.59
N LYS A 38 26.05 -13.12 -14.06
CA LYS A 38 24.81 -13.92 -13.94
C LYS A 38 24.22 -13.98 -12.52
N ALA A 39 25.08 -14.03 -11.50
CA ALA A 39 24.66 -14.06 -10.10
C ALA A 39 23.99 -12.74 -9.66
N GLN A 40 24.54 -11.60 -10.07
CA GLN A 40 24.03 -10.27 -9.74
C GLN A 40 22.69 -10.00 -10.42
N VAL A 41 22.54 -10.44 -11.67
CA VAL A 41 21.27 -10.32 -12.41
C VAL A 41 20.16 -11.13 -11.76
N LYS A 42 20.46 -12.33 -11.28
CA LYS A 42 19.49 -13.17 -10.56
C LYS A 42 18.99 -12.49 -9.29
N GLU A 43 19.82 -11.72 -8.61
CA GLU A 43 19.42 -10.94 -7.44
C GLU A 43 18.61 -9.69 -7.82
N MET A 44 19.02 -8.96 -8.86
CA MET A 44 18.32 -7.76 -9.33
C MET A 44 16.92 -8.05 -9.86
N LEU A 45 16.76 -9.16 -10.58
CA LEU A 45 15.49 -9.57 -11.18
C LEU A 45 14.60 -10.37 -10.22
N GLN A 46 15.08 -10.69 -9.02
CA GLN A 46 14.23 -11.34 -8.03
C GLN A 46 13.12 -10.38 -7.61
N PRO A 47 11.83 -10.75 -7.78
CA PRO A 47 10.74 -9.93 -7.32
C PRO A 47 10.85 -9.80 -5.80
N LYS A 48 11.28 -8.63 -5.32
CA LYS A 48 11.11 -8.24 -3.93
C LYS A 48 9.61 -8.05 -3.72
N ARG A 49 8.87 -9.15 -3.57
CA ARG A 49 7.44 -9.14 -3.29
C ARG A 49 7.28 -8.24 -2.06
N GLY A 50 6.51 -7.17 -2.22
CA GLY A 50 6.19 -6.25 -1.13
C GLY A 50 5.53 -6.99 0.04
N ARG A 51 5.16 -6.24 1.09
CA ARG A 51 4.54 -6.78 2.30
C ARG A 51 3.52 -7.88 1.95
N PRO A 52 3.66 -9.10 2.51
CA PRO A 52 2.74 -10.19 2.21
C PRO A 52 1.31 -9.74 2.49
N LYS A 53 0.39 -10.06 1.57
CA LYS A 53 -1.03 -9.76 1.74
C LYS A 53 -1.52 -10.48 3.00
N SER A 54 -2.09 -9.74 3.95
CA SER A 54 -2.70 -10.32 5.15
C SER A 54 -3.87 -11.22 4.73
N GLY A 55 -3.94 -12.43 5.28
CA GLY A 55 -4.99 -13.42 4.94
C GLY A 55 -6.42 -12.97 5.29
N ILE A 56 -6.56 -12.04 6.24
CA ILE A 56 -7.80 -11.36 6.58
C ILE A 56 -7.52 -9.86 6.52
N THR A 57 -8.19 -9.16 5.61
CA THR A 57 -8.05 -7.71 5.46
C THR A 57 -9.12 -7.03 6.30
N LYS A 58 -8.73 -6.07 7.13
CA LYS A 58 -9.69 -5.22 7.85
C LYS A 58 -10.45 -4.38 6.82
N GLU A 59 -11.77 -4.38 6.88
CA GLU A 59 -12.60 -3.55 6.01
C GLU A 59 -12.58 -2.10 6.50
N HIS A 60 -12.36 -1.16 5.58
CA HIS A 60 -12.42 0.26 5.88
C HIS A 60 -13.86 0.74 5.73
N VAL A 61 -14.53 1.00 6.85
CA VAL A 61 -15.90 1.51 6.91
C VAL A 61 -15.93 3.00 7.27
N ASN A 62 -16.90 3.74 6.72
CA ASN A 62 -17.17 5.13 7.10
C ASN A 62 -18.36 5.15 8.07
N LEU A 63 -18.09 5.36 9.36
CA LEU A 63 -19.08 5.37 10.44
C LEU A 63 -19.01 6.70 11.18
N ARG A 64 -20.19 7.24 11.56
CA ARG A 64 -20.30 8.38 12.47
C ARG A 64 -20.40 7.87 13.90
N LEU A 65 -19.53 8.37 14.77
CA LEU A 65 -19.48 8.05 16.20
C LEU A 65 -19.68 9.33 17.00
N ASP A 66 -20.17 9.20 18.23
CA ASP A 66 -20.27 10.33 19.14
C ASP A 66 -18.89 10.96 19.40
N PRO A 67 -18.82 12.31 19.41
CA PRO A 67 -17.55 13.02 19.52
C PRO A 67 -16.85 12.74 20.85
N GLU A 68 -17.60 12.52 21.93
CA GLU A 68 -17.05 12.25 23.25
C GLU A 68 -16.36 10.87 23.31
N VAL A 69 -17.02 9.83 22.80
CA VAL A 69 -16.46 8.48 22.70
C VAL A 69 -15.18 8.51 21.86
N LEU A 70 -15.23 9.21 20.73
CA LEU A 70 -14.09 9.31 19.83
C LEU A 70 -12.92 10.07 20.48
N ALA A 71 -13.20 11.12 21.23
CA ALA A 71 -12.19 11.88 21.97
C ALA A 71 -11.47 11.01 23.01
N GLN A 72 -12.20 10.20 23.77
CA GLN A 72 -11.62 9.28 24.77
C GLN A 72 -10.68 8.27 24.11
N PHE A 73 -11.09 7.65 23.00
CA PHE A 73 -10.21 6.73 22.28
C PHE A 73 -8.99 7.46 21.71
N ARG A 74 -9.13 8.64 21.10
CA ARG A 74 -7.98 9.40 20.59
C ARG A 74 -6.98 9.79 21.68
N ALA A 75 -7.46 10.12 22.87
CA ALA A 75 -6.61 10.44 24.02
C ALA A 75 -5.71 9.26 24.44
N SER A 76 -6.09 8.02 24.12
CA SER A 76 -5.25 6.84 24.36
C SER A 76 -4.00 6.74 23.45
N GLY A 77 -3.81 7.68 22.51
CA GLY A 77 -2.60 7.80 21.71
C GLY A 77 -2.53 6.86 20.48
N PRO A 78 -1.33 6.61 19.93
CA PRO A 78 -1.15 5.77 18.74
C PRO A 78 -1.80 4.40 18.92
N GLY A 79 -2.46 3.91 17.87
CA GLY A 79 -3.17 2.63 17.90
C GLY A 79 -4.58 2.67 18.48
N TRP A 80 -5.14 3.85 18.78
CA TRP A 80 -6.50 3.98 19.33
C TRP A 80 -7.59 3.28 18.51
N GLN A 81 -7.47 3.25 17.18
CA GLN A 81 -8.40 2.52 16.30
C GLN A 81 -8.33 1.01 16.53
N THR A 82 -7.15 0.48 16.84
CA THR A 82 -6.98 -0.96 17.13
C THR A 82 -7.61 -1.29 18.48
N ARG A 83 -7.39 -0.46 19.50
CA ARG A 83 -8.06 -0.62 20.81
C ARG A 83 -9.58 -0.52 20.69
N MET A 84 -10.09 0.43 19.91
CA MET A 84 -11.52 0.55 19.65
C MET A 84 -12.08 -0.72 19.01
N ASN A 85 -11.38 -1.29 18.03
CA ASN A 85 -11.78 -2.55 17.41
C ASN A 85 -11.75 -3.73 18.40
N GLU A 86 -10.74 -3.81 19.27
CA GLU A 86 -10.65 -4.85 20.31
C GLU A 86 -11.81 -4.74 21.31
N VAL A 87 -12.16 -3.53 21.74
CA VAL A 87 -13.31 -3.29 22.63
C VAL A 87 -14.62 -3.71 21.96
N LEU A 88 -14.83 -3.35 20.70
CA LEU A 88 -16.03 -3.76 19.96
C LEU A 88 -16.09 -5.29 19.80
N ALA A 89 -14.96 -5.93 19.50
CA ALA A 89 -14.88 -7.38 19.40
C ALA A 89 -15.13 -8.08 20.74
N ASP A 90 -14.65 -7.51 21.85
CA ASP A 90 -14.88 -8.05 23.19
C ASP A 90 -16.33 -7.88 23.65
N TRP A 91 -16.93 -6.72 23.37
CA TRP A 91 -18.34 -6.46 23.64
C TRP A 91 -19.25 -7.48 22.93
N LEU A 92 -18.95 -7.83 21.67
CA LEU A 92 -19.68 -8.83 20.89
C LEU A 92 -19.58 -10.27 21.44
N LYS A 93 -18.63 -10.57 22.36
CA LYS A 93 -18.59 -11.89 23.02
C LYS A 93 -19.66 -12.03 24.09
N THR A 94 -20.10 -10.91 24.66
CA THR A 94 -20.97 -10.86 25.83
C THR A 94 -22.36 -10.31 25.52
N HIS A 95 -22.49 -9.53 24.45
CA HIS A 95 -23.72 -8.87 24.05
C HIS A 95 -24.01 -9.10 22.57
N THR A 96 -25.29 -9.03 22.20
CA THR A 96 -25.69 -9.03 20.79
C THR A 96 -26.14 -7.64 20.35
N PRO A 97 -25.78 -7.17 19.13
CA PRO A 97 -26.19 -5.84 18.65
C PRO A 97 -27.71 -5.60 18.66
N ASN A 98 -28.51 -6.66 18.57
CA ASN A 98 -29.98 -6.59 18.56
C ASN A 98 -30.58 -6.27 19.94
N GLU A 99 -29.80 -6.40 21.02
CA GLU A 99 -30.24 -6.04 22.38
C GLU A 99 -30.25 -4.52 22.60
N VAL A 100 -29.44 -3.79 21.83
CA VAL A 100 -29.36 -2.33 21.94
C VAL A 100 -30.54 -1.73 21.18
N LYS A 101 -31.48 -1.14 21.91
CA LYS A 101 -32.55 -0.34 21.32
C LYS A 101 -31.97 1.00 20.85
N VAL A 102 -31.98 1.20 19.54
CA VAL A 102 -31.62 2.45 18.85
C VAL A 102 -32.83 3.35 18.74
#